data_AF-A0A831SKG6-F1
#
_entry.id   AF-A0A831SKG6-F1
#
_cell.length_a   1.000
_cell.length_b   1.000
_cell.length_c   1.000
_cell.angle_alpha   90.00
_cell.angle_beta   90.00
_cell.angle_gamma   90.00
#
_symmetry.space_group_name_H-M   'P 1'
#
loop_
_entity.id
_entity.type
_entity.pdbx_description
1 polymer ?
#
loop_
_entity_poly.entity_id
_entity_poly.type
_entity_poly.pdbx_seq_one_letter_code
_entity_poly.pdbx_strand_id
1 'polypeptide(L)' 'MLEKIIRIIDEINDRIGKAVSWIVIPLTLLIVIEVIKRRILNNPSIWAFELSIFLFGAHFMLSVAYGLLHKSHV' A
#
# COMPACT_ATOMS: atom_id res chain seq x y z
N MET A 1 32.53 -2.38 -4.72
CA MET A 1 31.72 -1.20 -5.13
C MET A 1 30.25 -1.57 -5.25
N LEU A 2 29.89 -2.58 -6.05
CA LEU A 2 28.51 -3.07 -6.20
C LEU A 2 27.84 -3.49 -4.87
N GLU A 3 28.52 -4.25 -4.01
CA GLU A 3 27.93 -4.67 -2.73
C GLU A 3 27.51 -3.50 -1.83
N LYS A 4 28.24 -2.38 -1.90
CA LYS A 4 27.94 -1.18 -1.13
C LYS A 4 26.68 -0.50 -1.64
N ILE A 5 26.48 -0.49 -2.96
CA ILE A 5 25.28 0.05 -3.62
C ILE A 5 24.06 -0.81 -3.28
N ILE A 6 24.20 -2.14 -3.35
CA ILE A 6 23.12 -3.08 -3.04
C ILE A 6 22.65 -2.89 -1.58
N ARG A 7 23.58 -2.85 -0.62
CA ARG A 7 23.23 -2.62 0.79
C ARG A 7 22.49 -1.31 1.01
N ILE A 8 22.87 -0.23 0.32
CA ILE A 8 22.16 1.06 0.41
C ILE A 8 20.72 0.93 -0.12
N ILE A 9 20.54 0.25 -1.25
CA ILE A 9 19.21 0.03 -1.85
C ILE A 9 18.34 -0.82 -0.91
N ASP A 10 18.90 -1.89 -0.35
CA ASP A 10 18.20 -2.77 0.59
C ASP A 10 17.74 -2.00 1.84
N GLU A 11 18.60 -1.14 2.38
CA GLU A 11 18.30 -0.35 3.57
C GLU A 11 17.26 0.76 3.30
N ILE A 12 17.29 1.34 2.09
CA ILE A 12 16.23 2.25 1.62
C ILE A 12 14.90 1.49 1.50
N ASN A 13 14.90 0.33 0.84
CA ASN A 13 13.71 -0.49 0.66
C ASN A 13 13.12 -0.96 2.00
N ASP A 14 13.95 -1.33 2.97
CA ASP A 14 13.51 -1.71 4.31
C ASP A 14 12.77 -0.57 5.02
N ARG A 15 13.31 0.66 4.96
CA ARG A 15 12.68 1.83 5.58
C ARG A 15 11.40 2.25 4.87
N ILE A 16 11.40 2.26 3.53
CA ILE A 16 10.21 2.59 2.73
C ILE A 16 9.12 1.55 2.97
N GLY A 17 9.46 0.25 2.91
CA GLY A 17 8.50 -0.82 3.11
C GLY A 17 7.85 -0.79 4.48
N LYS A 18 8.63 -0.56 5.54
CA LYS A 18 8.10 -0.36 6.90
C LYS A 18 7.19 0.87 7.00
N ALA A 19 7.50 1.98 6.31
CA ALA A 19 6.63 3.14 6.32
C ALA A 19 5.31 2.87 5.56
N VAL A 20 5.41 2.23 4.39
CA VAL A 20 4.28 1.92 3.52
C VAL A 20 3.37 0.86 4.13
N SER A 21 3.89 -0.09 4.93
CA SER A 21 3.06 -1.08 5.62
C SER A 21 2.03 -0.46 6.55
N TRP A 22 2.32 0.72 7.13
CA TRP A 22 1.33 1.44 7.96
C TRP A 22 0.21 2.07 7.14
N ILE A 23 0.41 2.34 5.85
CA ILE A 23 -0.59 2.98 4.97
C ILE A 23 -1.79 2.04 4.72
N VAL A 24 -1.63 0.72 4.90
CA VAL A 24 -2.73 -0.23 4.74
C VAL A 24 -3.89 0.06 5.71
N ILE A 25 -3.61 0.59 6.91
CA ILE A 25 -4.60 0.91 7.93
C ILE A 25 -5.55 2.03 7.46
N PRO A 26 -5.06 3.25 7.11
CA PRO A 26 -5.94 4.30 6.62
C PRO A 26 -6.61 3.94 5.30
N LEU A 27 -5.96 3.15 4.43
CA LEU A 27 -6.59 2.61 3.21
C LEU A 27 -7.80 1.75 3.54
N THR A 28 -7.64 0.80 4.46
CA THR A 28 -8.72 -0.09 4.89
C THR A 28 -9.86 0.72 5.49
N LEU A 29 -9.55 1.71 6.34
CA LEU A 29 -10.56 2.59 6.94
C LEU A 29 -11.34 3.37 5.88
N LEU A 30 -10.66 3.90 4.86
CA LEU A 30 -11.30 4.62 3.76
C LEU A 30 -12.30 3.72 3.01
N ILE A 31 -11.93 2.47 2.73
CA ILE A 31 -12.84 1.50 2.10
C ILE A 31 -14.03 1.19 2.99
N VAL A 32 -13.81 0.93 4.28
CA VAL A 32 -14.87 0.63 5.24
C VAL A 32 -15.89 1.78 5.31
N ILE A 33 -15.41 3.03 5.37
CA ILE A 33 -16.27 4.21 5.36
C ILE A 33 -17.10 4.27 4.08
N GLU A 34 -16.51 3.99 2.91
CA GLU A 34 -17.27 4.00 1.66
C GLU A 34 -18.26 2.84 1.53
N VAL A 35 -17.95 1.67 2.09
CA VAL A 35 -18.92 0.57 2.19
C VAL A 35 -20.10 0.97 3.08
N ILE A 36 -19.84 1.60 4.22
CA ILE A 36 -20.88 2.11 5.14
C ILE A 36 -21.74 3.16 4.43
N LYS A 37 -21.14 4.16 3.78
CA LYS A 37 -21.89 5.19 3.04
C LYS A 37 -22.78 4.60 1.95
N ARG A 38 -22.25 3.63 1.21
CA ARG A 38 -22.99 2.98 0.12
C ARG A 38 -24.11 2.09 0.63
N ARG A 39 -23.87 1.29 1.67
CA ARG A 39 -24.82 0.26 2.13
C ARG A 39 -25.80 0.73 3.20
N ILE A 40 -25.41 1.72 4.01
CA ILE A 40 -26.22 2.21 5.14
C ILE A 40 -26.82 3.58 4.80
N LEU A 41 -26.01 4.50 4.29
CA LEU A 41 -26.42 5.88 4.05
C LEU A 41 -26.99 6.13 2.64
N ASN A 42 -26.99 5.09 1.78
CA ASN A 42 -27.44 5.13 0.39
C ASN A 42 -26.86 6.30 -0.44
N ASN A 43 -25.67 6.78 -0.06
CA ASN A 43 -24.99 7.94 -0.65
C ASN A 43 -23.60 7.52 -1.16
N PRO A 44 -23.50 6.89 -2.34
CA PRO A 44 -22.25 6.43 -2.88
C PRO A 44 -21.39 7.58 -3.42
N SER A 45 -20.11 7.58 -3.06
CA SER A 45 -19.10 8.43 -3.68
C SER A 45 -18.74 7.91 -5.08
N ILE A 46 -18.90 8.73 -6.13
CA ILE A 46 -18.68 8.33 -7.55
C ILE A 46 -17.24 7.85 -7.79
N TRP A 47 -16.28 8.69 -7.44
CA TRP A 47 -14.82 8.46 -7.49
C TRP A 47 -14.26 7.39 -6.53
N ALA A 48 -15.05 6.83 -5.60
CA ALA A 48 -14.48 5.94 -4.57
C ALA A 48 -13.90 4.65 -5.17
N PHE A 49 -14.50 4.13 -6.23
CA PHE A 49 -14.04 2.91 -6.87
C PHE A 49 -12.66 3.09 -7.53
N GLU A 50 -12.52 4.13 -8.35
CA GLU A 50 -11.27 4.45 -9.05
C GLU A 50 -10.15 4.79 -8.06
N LEU A 51 -10.48 5.58 -7.03
CA LEU A 51 -9.55 5.93 -5.96
C LEU A 51 -9.04 4.67 -5.24
N SER A 52 -9.92 3.71 -4.96
CA SER A 52 -9.55 2.44 -4.33
C SER A 52 -8.54 1.66 -5.19
N ILE A 53 -8.78 1.56 -6.50
CA ILE A 53 -7.87 0.88 -7.43
C ILE A 53 -6.49 1.53 -7.43
N PHE A 54 -6.43 2.86 -7.57
CA PHE A 54 -5.15 3.57 -7.62
C PHE A 54 -4.38 3.47 -6.31
N LEU A 55 -5.06 3.61 -5.18
CA LEU A 55 -4.42 3.55 -3.88
C LEU A 55 -3.90 2.14 -3.54
N PHE A 56 -4.68 1.09 -3.81
CA PHE A 56 -4.21 -0.28 -3.63
C PHE A 56 -3.10 -0.64 -4.61
N GLY A 57 -3.19 -0.20 -5.86
CA GLY A 57 -2.12 -0.38 -6.85
C GLY A 57 -0.81 0.28 -6.42
N ALA A 58 -0.87 1.54 -5.97
CA ALA A 58 0.29 2.25 -5.45
C ALA A 58 0.88 1.58 -4.20
N HIS A 59 0.04 1.17 -3.26
CA HIS A 59 0.47 0.47 -2.05
C HIS A 59 1.16 -0.87 -2.38
N PHE A 60 0.60 -1.63 -3.33
CA PHE A 60 1.19 -2.89 -3.78
C PHE A 60 2.57 -2.66 -4.41
N MET A 61 2.69 -1.73 -5.36
CA MET A 61 3.96 -1.45 -6.05
C MET A 61 5.07 -1.01 -5.09
N LEU A 62 4.73 -0.21 -4.08
CA LEU A 62 5.68 0.22 -3.05
C LEU A 62 6.05 -0.89 -2.05
N SER A 63 5.13 -1.83 -1.79
CA SER A 63 5.35 -2.92 -0.84
C SER A 63 6.03 -4.13 -1.48
N VAL A 64 5.95 -4.31 -2.80
CA VAL A 64 6.46 -5.51 -3.48
C VAL A 64 7.98 -5.65 -3.35
N ALA A 65 8.72 -4.54 -3.47
CA ALA A 65 10.18 -4.55 -3.34
C ALA A 65 10.61 -4.91 -1.91
N TYR A 66 9.86 -4.43 -0.91
CA TYR A 66 10.08 -4.78 0.50
C TYR A 66 9.81 -6.26 0.79
N GLY A 67 8.73 -6.81 0.24
CA GLY A 67 8.42 -8.24 0.35
C GLY A 67 9.48 -9.12 -0.30
N LEU A 68 9.98 -8.72 -1.48
CA LEU A 68 11.05 -9.44 -2.17
C LEU A 68 12.36 -9.44 -1.36
N LEU A 69 12.72 -8.30 -0.77
CA LEU A 69 13.90 -8.17 0.11
C LEU A 69 13.82 -9.15 1.30
N HIS A 70 12.64 -9.31 1.89
CA HIS A 70 12.40 -10.20 3.03
C HIS A 70 12.13 -11.66 2.65
N LYS A 71 12.24 -12.00 1.35
CA LYS A 71 11.88 -13.34 0.81
C LYS A 71 10.45 -13.77 1.17
N SER A 72 9.55 -12.80 1.36
CA SER A 72 8.14 -13.03 1.69
C SER A 72 7.28 -13.26 0.44
N HIS A 73 7.87 -13.78 -0.64
CA HIS A 73 7.13 -14.10 -1.86
C HIS A 73 6.26 -15.32 -1.57
N VAL A 74 4.94 -15.11 -1.53
CA VAL A 74 3.95 -16.20 -1.58
C VAL A 74 3.72 -16.57 -3.04
#